data_AF-A0A962TV61-F1
#
_entry.id   AF-A0A962TV61-F1
#
_cell.length_a   1.000
_cell.length_b   1.000
_cell.length_c   1.000
_cell.angle_alpha   90.00
_cell.angle_beta   90.00
_cell.angle_gamma   90.00
#
_symmetry.space_group_name_H-M   'P 1'
#
loop_
_entity.id
_entity.type
_entity.pdbx_description
1 polymer ?
#
loop_
_entity_poly.entity_id
_entity_poly.type
_entity_poly.pdbx_seq_one_letter_code
_entity_poly.pdbx_strand_id
1 'polypeptide(L)'
;MKIVNRSLLLFSVILIEGYVVLSSELLAIRQTIPFVGSGTDTVSIIIAAVLMPLAIGYHRGGQFRPGYFRGRYLTIRRKLIFNVAVALAFLLPGLSFGFLYFFFRILLSTGISDRLIFISIYSLIFLVVPIYLLAQTLPLVSNYFPKDDLSKIAGRMLCFSTLGSFVGAVFSTLFLMTILGVHYTASLNFVLLAIVVILLSKNRITRSVLLAFSMAFAGLFLNGPAVMHYFNIVENNQYNTVQVFVRRNGDRNLELNRNHSARYNDSGRKHNYIEFAERLAINPTLASDYKGDPKDVLVVGAGGFTFGHNDPINHYTYVDIDKSLKGVAEEYLLREPIGENKTFVPKPARAYLYSSDKKYDVIFLDAYLGGFSIPEHLSTREFYMQVKSHLKDNGVLIVNFIMQPSFSNQFTRRLDNTFRSVFPYYSREVIDENYFLWSGMTDNYVNVAYIYLKQPDENQGEIYTDDKNTVFKDFP
;
A
#
# COMPACT_ATOMS: atom_id res chain seq x y z
N MET A 1 25.56 10.25 -41.54
CA MET A 1 25.61 10.22 -40.06
C MET A 1 24.84 11.34 -39.30
N LYS A 2 24.30 12.41 -39.93
CA LYS A 2 23.57 13.49 -39.23
C LYS A 2 22.06 13.22 -38.96
N ILE A 3 21.42 12.28 -39.65
CA ILE A 3 19.98 11.95 -39.51
C ILE A 3 19.74 10.93 -38.37
N VAL A 4 20.62 9.93 -38.24
CA VAL A 4 20.54 8.89 -37.21
C VAL A 4 20.55 9.48 -35.79
N ASN A 5 21.29 10.58 -35.57
CA ASN A 5 21.37 11.25 -34.27
C ASN A 5 20.08 12.00 -33.88
N ARG A 6 19.24 12.38 -34.85
CA ARG A 6 17.93 13.03 -34.58
C ARG A 6 16.81 12.01 -34.37
N SER A 7 16.81 10.92 -35.14
CA SER A 7 15.83 9.83 -34.97
C SER A 7 16.00 9.11 -33.64
N LEU A 8 17.24 8.83 -33.23
CA LEU A 8 17.53 8.20 -31.93
C LEU A 8 17.04 9.07 -30.77
N LEU A 9 17.25 10.39 -30.83
CA LEU A 9 16.74 11.33 -29.83
C LEU A 9 15.21 11.27 -29.71
N LEU A 10 14.48 11.24 -30.83
CA LEU A 10 13.03 11.15 -30.83
C LEU A 10 12.53 9.82 -30.22
N PHE A 11 13.19 8.70 -30.52
CA PHE A 11 12.89 7.42 -29.88
C PHE A 11 13.20 7.43 -28.38
N SER A 12 14.27 8.09 -27.95
CA SER A 12 14.57 8.27 -26.52
C SER A 12 13.49 9.07 -25.80
N VAL A 13 12.94 10.13 -26.42
CA VAL A 13 11.82 10.90 -25.84
C VAL A 13 10.60 9.99 -25.64
N ILE A 14 10.23 9.21 -26.65
CA ILE A 14 9.09 8.28 -26.58
C ILE A 14 9.31 7.22 -25.49
N LEU A 15 10.52 6.67 -25.39
CA LEU A 15 10.86 5.67 -24.37
C LEU A 15 10.78 6.27 -22.96
N ILE A 16 11.34 7.45 -22.74
CA ILE A 16 11.30 8.12 -21.42
C ILE A 16 9.87 8.49 -21.04
N GLU A 17 9.07 9.01 -21.97
CA GLU A 17 7.67 9.31 -21.67
C GLU A 17 6.85 8.05 -21.41
N GLY A 18 7.05 6.98 -22.18
CA GLY A 18 6.43 5.68 -21.92
C GLY A 18 6.75 5.16 -20.52
N TYR A 19 8.01 5.30 -20.08
CA TYR A 19 8.44 5.01 -18.72
C TYR A 19 7.69 5.88 -17.70
N VAL A 20 7.68 7.21 -17.88
CA VAL A 20 7.10 8.13 -16.91
C VAL A 20 5.59 7.93 -16.77
N VAL A 21 4.87 7.67 -17.87
CA VAL A 21 3.43 7.38 -17.85
C VAL A 21 3.14 6.19 -16.94
N LEU A 22 3.77 5.04 -17.20
CA LEU A 22 3.47 3.81 -16.44
C LEU A 22 4.06 3.84 -15.03
N SER A 23 5.23 4.47 -14.84
CA SER A 23 5.80 4.73 -13.52
C SER A 23 4.88 5.61 -12.67
N SER A 24 4.30 6.66 -13.26
CA SER A 24 3.37 7.57 -12.54
C SER A 24 2.07 6.89 -12.16
N GLU A 25 1.54 6.00 -13.00
CA GLU A 25 0.37 5.17 -12.69
C GLU A 25 0.60 4.31 -11.43
N LEU A 26 1.73 3.59 -11.38
CA LEU A 26 2.05 2.71 -10.26
C LEU A 26 2.42 3.49 -9.00
N LEU A 27 3.11 4.62 -9.14
CA LEU A 27 3.36 5.54 -8.03
C LEU A 27 2.06 6.11 -7.47
N ALA A 28 1.10 6.47 -8.32
CA ALA A 28 -0.20 6.95 -7.90
C ALA A 28 -0.97 5.87 -7.13
N ILE A 29 -0.95 4.62 -7.59
CA ILE A 29 -1.53 3.49 -6.84
C ILE A 29 -0.86 3.41 -5.47
N ARG A 30 0.47 3.36 -5.41
CA ARG A 30 1.20 3.16 -4.15
C ARG A 30 1.05 4.32 -3.16
N GLN A 31 1.17 5.57 -3.63
CA GLN A 31 1.10 6.75 -2.78
C GLN A 31 -0.31 7.07 -2.28
N THR A 32 -1.36 6.56 -2.94
CA THR A 32 -2.75 6.79 -2.51
C THR A 32 -3.21 5.75 -1.47
N ILE A 33 -2.53 4.61 -1.31
CA ILE A 33 -2.86 3.57 -0.31
C ILE A 33 -3.09 4.13 1.10
N PRO A 34 -2.25 5.02 1.65
CA PRO A 34 -2.45 5.56 3.01
C PRO A 34 -3.70 6.42 3.18
N PHE A 35 -4.40 6.77 2.10
CA PHE A 35 -5.56 7.67 2.11
C PHE A 35 -6.86 6.98 1.72
N VAL A 36 -6.80 6.06 0.75
CA VAL A 36 -8.00 5.39 0.19
C VAL A 36 -7.96 3.87 0.27
N GLY A 37 -6.83 3.29 0.71
CA GLY A 37 -6.62 1.84 0.76
C GLY A 37 -6.09 1.25 -0.55
N SER A 38 -5.97 -0.07 -0.59
CA SER A 38 -5.34 -0.83 -1.68
C SER A 38 -6.32 -1.71 -2.48
N GLY A 39 -7.61 -1.41 -2.42
CA GLY A 39 -8.65 -2.20 -3.07
C GLY A 39 -8.51 -2.25 -4.60
N THR A 40 -8.94 -3.35 -5.21
CA THR A 40 -8.89 -3.51 -6.68
C THR A 40 -9.76 -2.47 -7.41
N ASP A 41 -10.81 -2.00 -6.75
CA ASP A 41 -11.66 -0.89 -7.19
C ASP A 41 -10.89 0.44 -7.29
N THR A 42 -10.09 0.77 -6.27
CA THR A 42 -9.20 1.94 -6.29
C THR A 42 -8.19 1.85 -7.44
N VAL A 43 -7.55 0.69 -7.60
CA VAL A 43 -6.58 0.44 -8.69
C VAL A 43 -7.25 0.57 -10.06
N SER A 44 -8.47 0.03 -10.22
CA SER A 44 -9.22 0.09 -11.48
C SER A 44 -9.53 1.53 -11.91
N ILE A 45 -9.87 2.41 -10.97
CA ILE A 45 -10.11 3.84 -11.27
C ILE A 45 -8.83 4.51 -11.76
N ILE A 46 -7.69 4.23 -11.14
CA ILE A 46 -6.40 4.79 -11.56
C ILE A 46 -6.03 4.29 -12.96
N ILE A 47 -6.15 2.99 -13.23
CA ILE A 47 -5.92 2.40 -14.56
C ILE A 47 -6.81 3.08 -15.61
N ALA A 48 -8.11 3.24 -15.32
CA ALA A 48 -9.03 3.91 -16.23
C ALA A 48 -8.63 5.37 -16.49
N ALA A 49 -8.17 6.08 -15.46
CA ALA A 49 -7.68 7.46 -15.54
C ALA A 49 -6.34 7.60 -16.27
N VAL A 50 -5.66 6.50 -16.59
CA VAL A 50 -4.47 6.50 -17.45
C VAL A 50 -4.84 6.06 -18.87
N LEU A 51 -5.54 4.93 -19.02
CA LEU A 51 -5.85 4.34 -20.33
C LEU A 51 -6.78 5.20 -21.19
N MET A 52 -7.85 5.75 -20.61
CA MET A 52 -8.78 6.58 -21.39
C MET A 52 -8.12 7.88 -21.88
N PRO A 53 -7.41 8.64 -21.03
CA PRO A 53 -6.66 9.81 -21.48
C PRO A 53 -5.56 9.51 -22.49
N LEU A 54 -4.89 8.35 -22.38
CA LEU A 54 -3.95 7.88 -23.42
C LEU A 54 -4.63 7.77 -24.78
N ALA A 55 -5.75 7.03 -24.85
CA ALA A 55 -6.49 6.83 -26.10
C ALA A 55 -6.95 8.16 -26.73
N ILE A 56 -7.56 9.03 -25.92
CA ILE A 56 -8.04 10.35 -26.37
C ILE A 56 -6.86 11.24 -26.78
N GLY A 57 -5.75 11.18 -26.05
CA GLY A 57 -4.55 11.95 -26.34
C GLY A 57 -3.85 11.52 -27.62
N TYR A 58 -3.76 10.22 -27.91
CA TYR A 58 -3.28 9.71 -29.20
C TYR A 58 -4.15 10.24 -30.36
N HIS A 59 -5.47 10.17 -30.22
CA HIS A 59 -6.39 10.66 -31.24
C HIS A 59 -6.25 12.17 -31.49
N ARG A 60 -6.27 12.98 -30.42
CA ARG A 60 -6.17 14.44 -30.50
C ARG A 60 -4.80 14.91 -30.96
N GLY A 61 -3.72 14.25 -30.53
CA GLY A 61 -2.36 14.54 -30.97
C GLY A 61 -2.18 14.28 -32.46
N GLY A 62 -2.84 13.26 -33.03
CA GLY A 62 -2.82 12.96 -34.46
C GLY A 62 -3.51 14.01 -35.33
N GLN A 63 -4.44 14.77 -34.76
CA GLN A 63 -5.16 15.83 -35.45
C GLN A 63 -4.46 17.20 -35.38
N PHE A 64 -3.41 17.34 -34.57
CA PHE A 64 -2.75 18.62 -34.36
C PHE A 64 -2.01 19.07 -35.62
N ARG A 65 -2.29 20.30 -36.07
CA ARG A 65 -1.60 20.96 -37.18
C ARG A 65 -0.91 22.23 -36.71
N PRO A 66 0.36 22.48 -37.08
CA PRO A 66 1.05 23.74 -36.78
C PRO A 66 0.28 24.93 -37.35
N GLY A 67 0.20 26.02 -36.59
CA GLY A 67 -0.58 27.20 -36.99
C GLY A 67 -0.43 28.37 -36.03
N TYR A 68 -1.14 29.47 -36.30
CA TYR A 68 -1.19 30.62 -35.41
C TYR A 68 -2.25 30.41 -34.32
N PHE A 69 -1.86 30.59 -33.06
CA PHE A 69 -2.77 30.57 -31.91
C PHE A 69 -2.45 31.76 -31.00
N ARG A 70 -3.47 32.58 -30.68
CA ARG A 70 -3.31 33.82 -29.87
C ARG A 70 -2.13 34.68 -30.31
N GLY A 71 -1.98 34.91 -31.62
CA GLY A 71 -0.94 35.75 -32.20
C GLY A 71 0.48 35.13 -32.25
N ARG A 72 0.67 33.88 -31.82
CA ARG A 72 1.98 33.19 -31.88
C ARG A 72 1.90 31.95 -32.76
N TYR A 73 2.93 31.73 -33.60
CA TYR A 73 3.05 30.49 -34.37
C TYR A 73 3.45 29.33 -33.46
N LEU A 74 2.58 28.31 -33.38
CA LEU A 74 2.74 27.13 -32.56
C LEU A 74 3.28 25.98 -33.42
N THR A 75 4.56 25.66 -33.20
CA THR A 75 5.20 24.50 -33.83
C THR A 75 4.95 23.23 -33.03
N ILE A 76 5.10 22.07 -33.66
CA ILE A 76 5.02 20.75 -33.00
C ILE A 76 5.96 20.69 -31.80
N ARG A 77 7.20 21.19 -31.97
CA ARG A 77 8.20 21.26 -30.90
C ARG A 77 7.72 22.06 -29.69
N ARG A 78 7.14 23.24 -29.92
CA ARG A 78 6.60 24.09 -28.84
C ARG A 78 5.41 23.42 -28.16
N LYS A 79 4.56 22.73 -28.93
CA LYS A 79 3.43 21.97 -28.39
C LYS A 79 3.90 20.80 -27.51
N LEU A 80 4.91 20.03 -27.93
CA LEU A 80 5.52 18.96 -27.13
C LEU A 80 6.10 19.50 -25.81
N ILE A 81 6.92 20.55 -25.88
CA ILE A 81 7.50 21.18 -24.67
C ILE A 81 6.40 21.67 -23.73
N PHE A 82 5.35 22.29 -24.28
CA PHE A 82 4.20 22.73 -23.48
C PHE A 82 3.48 21.56 -22.82
N ASN A 83 3.21 20.48 -23.56
CA ASN A 83 2.56 19.29 -23.03
C ASN A 83 3.36 18.69 -21.85
N VAL A 84 4.67 18.51 -22.02
CA VAL A 84 5.55 17.97 -20.98
C VAL A 84 5.63 18.90 -19.77
N ALA A 85 5.77 20.21 -19.98
CA ALA A 85 5.84 21.18 -18.89
C ALA A 85 4.54 21.25 -18.08
N VAL A 86 3.39 21.22 -18.76
CA VAL A 86 2.08 21.19 -18.08
C VAL A 86 1.89 19.84 -17.39
N ALA A 87 2.25 18.72 -18.03
CA ALA A 87 2.16 17.42 -17.40
C ALA A 87 2.98 17.36 -16.10
N LEU A 88 4.21 17.88 -16.13
CA LEU A 88 5.05 18.02 -14.95
C LEU A 88 4.38 18.85 -13.84
N ALA A 89 3.60 19.88 -14.19
CA ALA A 89 2.95 20.76 -13.22
C ALA A 89 1.78 20.10 -12.49
N PHE A 90 1.10 19.17 -13.14
CA PHE A 90 0.05 18.35 -12.51
C PHE A 90 0.64 17.16 -11.75
N LEU A 91 1.63 16.47 -12.30
CA LEU A 91 2.25 15.31 -11.65
C LEU A 91 3.03 15.70 -10.38
N LEU A 92 3.64 16.89 -10.33
CA LEU A 92 4.42 17.34 -9.19
C LEU A 92 3.64 17.32 -7.86
N PRO A 93 2.50 18.02 -7.71
CA PRO A 93 1.67 17.89 -6.52
C PRO A 93 1.01 16.51 -6.41
N GLY A 94 0.68 15.87 -7.54
CA GLY A 94 0.01 14.56 -7.57
C GLY A 94 0.85 13.38 -7.11
N LEU A 95 2.18 13.50 -7.12
CA LEU A 95 3.11 12.44 -6.71
C LEU A 95 4.04 12.88 -5.58
N SER A 96 3.71 13.95 -4.86
CA SER A 96 4.47 14.42 -3.70
C SER A 96 3.66 14.18 -2.41
N PHE A 97 4.20 13.37 -1.49
CA PHE A 97 3.48 12.94 -0.28
C PHE A 97 2.88 14.11 0.52
N GLY A 98 3.65 15.19 0.74
CA GLY A 98 3.17 16.35 1.49
C GLY A 98 1.93 16.99 0.85
N PHE A 99 1.92 17.15 -0.48
CA PHE A 99 0.77 17.66 -1.21
C PHE A 99 -0.43 16.72 -1.13
N LEU A 100 -0.21 15.41 -1.29
CA LEU A 100 -1.26 14.40 -1.14
C LEU A 100 -1.90 14.46 0.25
N TYR A 101 -1.07 14.56 1.29
CA TYR A 101 -1.54 14.68 2.67
C TYR A 101 -2.49 15.87 2.85
N PHE A 102 -2.09 17.06 2.40
CA PHE A 102 -2.95 18.23 2.48
C PHE A 102 -4.19 18.12 1.58
N PHE A 103 -4.04 17.58 0.37
CA PHE A 103 -5.13 17.38 -0.58
C PHE A 103 -6.25 16.51 0.01
N PHE A 104 -5.92 15.31 0.50
CA PHE A 104 -6.91 14.41 1.09
C PHE A 104 -7.47 14.95 2.41
N ARG A 105 -6.67 15.69 3.19
CA ARG A 105 -7.17 16.36 4.40
C ARG A 105 -8.21 17.44 4.08
N ILE A 106 -7.98 18.23 3.03
CA ILE A 106 -8.95 19.23 2.55
C ILE A 106 -10.22 18.52 2.06
N LEU A 107 -10.08 17.44 1.31
CA LEU A 107 -11.23 16.71 0.79
C LEU A 107 -12.08 16.06 1.90
N LEU A 108 -11.44 15.55 2.96
CA LEU A 108 -12.13 15.11 4.17
C LEU A 108 -12.90 16.27 4.84
N SER A 109 -12.33 17.48 4.85
CA SER A 109 -12.99 18.64 5.45
C SER A 109 -14.23 19.13 4.70
N THR A 110 -14.44 18.71 3.45
CA THR A 110 -15.67 19.03 2.70
C THR A 110 -16.83 18.08 3.02
N GLY A 111 -16.65 17.13 3.95
CA GLY A 111 -17.69 16.18 4.36
C GLY A 111 -17.85 14.96 3.43
N ILE A 112 -16.98 14.80 2.44
CA ILE A 112 -16.96 13.61 1.59
C ILE A 112 -16.22 12.51 2.37
N SER A 113 -16.84 11.34 2.51
CA SER A 113 -16.27 10.19 3.24
C SER A 113 -16.02 8.96 2.35
N ASP A 114 -16.51 8.97 1.11
CA ASP A 114 -16.37 7.84 0.19
C ASP A 114 -14.98 7.81 -0.47
N ARG A 115 -14.25 6.71 -0.23
CA ARG A 115 -12.91 6.47 -0.78
C ARG A 115 -12.86 6.46 -2.32
N LEU A 116 -13.93 6.03 -2.99
CA LEU A 116 -14.01 5.97 -4.45
C LEU A 116 -14.15 7.36 -5.05
N ILE A 117 -14.88 8.24 -4.38
CA ILE A 117 -14.98 9.65 -4.76
C ILE A 117 -13.61 10.32 -4.59
N PHE A 118 -12.91 10.03 -3.48
CA PHE A 118 -11.57 10.54 -3.21
C PHE A 118 -10.59 10.21 -4.32
N ILE A 119 -10.48 8.93 -4.69
CA ILE A 119 -9.55 8.52 -5.74
C ILE A 119 -9.96 9.02 -7.11
N SER A 120 -11.27 9.14 -7.39
CA SER A 120 -11.76 9.69 -8.66
C SER A 120 -11.38 11.16 -8.84
N ILE A 121 -11.55 11.98 -7.80
CA ILE A 121 -11.17 13.40 -7.84
C ILE A 121 -9.64 13.54 -7.97
N TYR A 122 -8.88 12.77 -7.19
CA TYR A 122 -7.42 12.72 -7.31
C TYR A 122 -6.99 12.39 -8.75
N SER A 123 -7.55 11.33 -9.33
CA SER A 123 -7.17 10.84 -10.65
C SER A 123 -7.55 11.84 -11.75
N LEU A 124 -8.74 12.46 -11.65
CA LEU A 124 -9.19 13.48 -12.60
C LEU A 124 -8.27 14.70 -12.64
N ILE A 125 -7.82 15.17 -11.47
CA ILE A 125 -6.98 16.35 -11.36
C ILE A 125 -5.54 16.01 -11.76
N PHE A 126 -4.96 14.98 -11.16
CA PHE A 126 -3.52 14.76 -11.19
C PHE A 126 -3.04 13.71 -12.20
N LEU A 127 -3.92 12.89 -12.77
CA LEU A 127 -3.54 11.87 -13.77
C LEU A 127 -4.14 12.16 -15.14
N VAL A 128 -5.43 12.49 -15.24
CA VAL A 128 -6.10 12.61 -16.54
C VAL A 128 -5.44 13.67 -17.44
N VAL A 129 -5.22 14.88 -16.92
CA VAL A 129 -4.61 15.97 -17.69
C VAL A 129 -3.17 15.66 -18.12
N PRO A 130 -2.23 15.31 -17.22
CA PRO A 130 -0.86 15.03 -17.64
C PRO A 130 -0.75 13.85 -18.59
N ILE A 131 -1.47 12.76 -18.35
CA ILE A 131 -1.40 11.56 -19.20
C ILE A 131 -1.99 11.85 -20.58
N TYR A 132 -3.12 12.57 -20.66
CA TYR A 132 -3.66 13.05 -21.95
C TYR A 132 -2.64 13.85 -22.76
N LEU A 133 -1.85 14.71 -22.10
CA LEU A 133 -0.86 15.56 -22.76
C LEU A 133 0.39 14.77 -23.20
N LEU A 134 0.88 13.85 -22.37
CA LEU A 134 2.02 12.99 -22.70
C LEU A 134 1.67 12.00 -23.82
N ALA A 135 0.44 11.50 -23.87
CA ALA A 135 -0.03 10.63 -24.94
C ALA A 135 0.11 11.27 -26.33
N GLN A 136 -0.07 12.59 -26.43
CA GLN A 136 0.06 13.31 -27.71
C GLN A 136 1.48 13.26 -28.29
N THR A 137 2.50 12.90 -27.51
CA THR A 137 3.88 12.87 -28.00
C THR A 137 4.06 11.91 -29.15
N LEU A 138 3.48 10.71 -29.09
CA LEU A 138 3.61 9.71 -30.14
C LEU A 138 3.14 10.25 -31.51
N PRO A 139 1.89 10.71 -31.69
CA PRO A 139 1.47 11.28 -32.97
C PRO A 139 2.17 12.60 -33.33
N LEU A 140 2.50 13.47 -32.36
CA LEU A 140 3.21 14.71 -32.65
C LEU A 140 4.62 14.44 -33.18
N VAL A 141 5.34 13.48 -32.58
CA VAL A 141 6.69 13.10 -33.01
C VAL A 141 6.67 12.45 -34.41
N SER A 142 5.58 11.78 -34.79
CA SER A 142 5.45 11.15 -36.11
C SER A 142 5.61 12.14 -37.27
N ASN A 143 5.26 13.41 -37.06
CA ASN A 143 5.41 14.48 -38.04
C ASN A 143 6.87 14.85 -38.39
N TYR A 144 7.84 14.39 -37.60
CA TYR A 144 9.27 14.60 -37.89
C TYR A 144 9.87 13.50 -38.79
N PHE A 145 9.09 12.48 -39.12
CA PHE A 145 9.52 11.36 -39.94
C PHE A 145 8.97 11.45 -41.37
N PRO A 146 9.67 10.88 -42.37
CA PRO A 146 9.18 10.82 -43.75
C PRO A 146 7.88 10.02 -43.87
N LYS A 147 7.02 10.40 -44.81
CA LYS A 147 5.72 9.73 -45.03
C LYS A 147 5.84 8.37 -45.73
N ASP A 148 6.92 8.14 -46.47
CA ASP A 148 7.09 6.97 -47.33
C ASP A 148 7.23 5.65 -46.54
N ASP A 149 7.55 5.73 -45.24
CA ASP A 149 7.74 4.59 -44.32
C ASP A 149 6.83 4.68 -43.08
N LEU A 150 5.68 5.34 -43.18
CA LEU A 150 4.83 5.67 -42.03
C LEU A 150 4.48 4.45 -41.16
N SER A 151 4.16 3.31 -41.79
CA SER A 151 3.84 2.06 -41.08
C SER A 151 5.01 1.53 -40.26
N LYS A 152 6.20 1.44 -40.88
CA LYS A 152 7.43 0.94 -40.22
C LYS A 152 7.85 1.85 -39.07
N ILE A 153 7.72 3.17 -39.26
CA ILE A 153 8.07 4.16 -38.25
C ILE A 153 7.06 4.13 -37.10
N ALA A 154 5.75 4.08 -37.40
CA ALA A 154 4.72 3.92 -36.38
C ALA A 154 4.93 2.66 -35.54
N GLY A 155 5.26 1.53 -36.18
CA GLY A 155 5.59 0.28 -35.49
C GLY A 155 6.81 0.42 -34.56
N ARG A 156 7.89 1.08 -35.01
CA ARG A 156 9.05 1.37 -34.16
C ARG A 156 8.71 2.29 -33.00
N MET A 157 7.95 3.35 -33.24
CA MET A 157 7.53 4.29 -32.19
C MET A 157 6.70 3.59 -31.12
N LEU A 158 5.75 2.75 -31.51
CA LEU A 158 4.99 1.91 -30.58
C LEU A 158 5.91 0.96 -29.80
N CYS A 159 6.85 0.27 -30.48
CA CYS A 159 7.81 -0.60 -29.82
C CYS A 159 8.62 0.12 -28.72
N PHE A 160 9.17 1.31 -29.01
CA PHE A 160 9.92 2.09 -28.01
C PHE A 160 9.03 2.61 -26.89
N SER A 161 7.79 3.00 -27.19
CA SER A 161 6.81 3.41 -26.17
C SER A 161 6.49 2.26 -25.23
N THR A 162 6.15 1.09 -25.77
CA THR A 162 5.81 -0.11 -25.00
C THR A 162 7.00 -0.61 -24.20
N LEU A 163 8.21 -0.59 -24.76
CA LEU A 163 9.44 -0.93 -24.04
C LEU A 163 9.67 0.04 -22.87
N GLY A 164 9.54 1.35 -23.11
CA GLY A 164 9.63 2.37 -22.08
C GLY A 164 8.64 2.13 -20.96
N SER A 165 7.37 1.90 -21.30
CA SER A 165 6.32 1.57 -20.33
C SER A 165 6.65 0.29 -19.56
N PHE A 166 7.00 -0.82 -20.22
CA PHE A 166 7.41 -2.06 -19.55
C PHE A 166 8.54 -1.83 -18.54
N VAL A 167 9.59 -1.09 -18.93
CA VAL A 167 10.68 -0.72 -18.01
C VAL A 167 10.14 0.14 -16.86
N GLY A 168 9.27 1.11 -17.15
CA GLY A 168 8.60 1.93 -16.14
C GLY A 168 7.76 1.13 -15.15
N ALA A 169 7.10 0.06 -15.59
CA ALA A 169 6.35 -0.81 -14.70
C ALA A 169 7.28 -1.65 -13.81
N VAL A 170 8.14 -2.43 -14.45
CA VAL A 170 8.94 -3.46 -13.77
C VAL A 170 10.05 -2.81 -12.94
N PHE A 171 10.77 -1.85 -13.51
CA PHE A 171 11.93 -1.25 -12.86
C PHE A 171 11.53 -0.31 -11.71
N SER A 172 10.47 0.49 -11.89
CA SER A 172 10.02 1.38 -10.82
C SER A 172 9.52 0.60 -9.62
N THR A 173 8.69 -0.44 -9.82
CA THR A 173 8.10 -1.17 -8.70
C THR A 173 9.08 -2.13 -8.05
N LEU A 174 9.70 -3.03 -8.81
CA LEU A 174 10.49 -4.11 -8.23
C LEU A 174 11.84 -3.64 -7.71
N PHE A 175 12.45 -2.63 -8.34
CA PHE A 175 13.80 -2.15 -8.02
C PHE A 175 13.80 -0.79 -7.33
N LEU A 176 13.28 0.26 -7.99
CA LEU A 176 13.45 1.63 -7.48
C LEU A 176 12.67 1.88 -6.18
N MET A 177 11.40 1.48 -6.11
CA MET A 177 10.61 1.62 -4.87
C MET A 177 11.15 0.75 -3.72
N THR A 178 11.83 -0.35 -4.03
CA THR A 178 12.41 -1.26 -3.03
C THR A 178 13.75 -0.77 -2.50
N ILE A 179 14.60 -0.18 -3.35
CA ILE A 179 15.98 0.21 -3.00
C ILE A 179 16.05 1.69 -2.62
N LEU A 180 15.46 2.56 -3.43
CA LEU A 180 15.49 4.00 -3.20
C LEU A 180 14.27 4.43 -2.38
N GLY A 181 13.13 3.78 -2.56
CA GLY A 181 11.86 4.19 -1.95
C GLY A 181 10.95 4.94 -2.93
N VAL A 182 9.68 5.06 -2.54
CA VAL A 182 8.61 5.58 -3.40
C VAL A 182 8.80 7.06 -3.74
N HIS A 183 9.24 7.85 -2.76
CA HIS A 183 9.42 9.31 -2.89
C HIS A 183 10.57 9.69 -3.84
N TYR A 184 11.70 8.97 -3.79
CA TYR A 184 12.78 9.17 -4.76
C TYR A 184 12.41 8.64 -6.15
N THR A 185 11.65 7.56 -6.23
CA THR A 185 11.13 7.05 -7.52
C THR A 185 10.22 8.08 -8.20
N ALA A 186 9.35 8.77 -7.44
CA ALA A 186 8.57 9.90 -7.94
C ALA A 186 9.44 11.06 -8.41
N SER A 187 10.48 11.40 -7.65
CA SER A 187 11.43 12.45 -8.02
C SER A 187 12.15 12.17 -9.33
N LEU A 188 12.50 10.91 -9.59
CA LEU A 188 13.12 10.49 -10.85
C LEU A 188 12.21 10.80 -12.06
N ASN A 189 10.89 10.61 -11.95
CA ASN A 189 9.96 10.95 -13.04
C ASN A 189 10.03 12.45 -13.38
N PHE A 190 10.16 13.33 -12.37
CA PHE A 190 10.28 14.77 -12.61
C PHE A 190 11.59 15.13 -13.30
N VAL A 191 12.70 14.51 -12.89
CA VAL A 191 14.01 14.68 -13.54
C VAL A 191 13.96 14.19 -15.00
N LEU A 192 13.36 13.04 -15.26
CA LEU A 192 13.21 12.47 -16.60
C LEU A 192 12.37 13.37 -17.52
N LEU A 193 11.24 13.90 -17.03
CA LEU A 193 10.44 14.87 -17.80
C LEU A 193 11.20 16.18 -18.06
N ALA A 194 11.98 16.67 -17.10
CA ALA A 194 12.84 17.83 -17.31
C ALA A 194 13.91 17.55 -18.38
N ILE A 195 14.52 16.35 -18.38
CA ILE A 195 15.44 15.90 -19.43
C ILE A 195 14.76 15.89 -20.80
N VAL A 196 13.53 15.37 -20.89
CA VAL A 196 12.72 15.41 -22.14
C VAL A 196 12.56 16.84 -22.64
N VAL A 197 12.24 17.81 -21.77
CA VAL A 197 12.16 19.23 -22.15
C VAL A 197 13.48 19.73 -22.73
N ILE A 198 14.64 19.33 -22.20
CA ILE A 198 15.93 19.74 -22.78
C ILE A 198 16.20 19.05 -24.11
N LEU A 199 15.95 17.74 -24.23
CA LEU A 199 16.12 16.99 -25.48
C LEU A 199 15.26 17.61 -26.59
N LEU A 200 14.05 18.04 -26.23
CA LEU A 200 13.15 18.74 -27.11
C LEU A 200 13.51 20.21 -27.31
N SER A 201 14.42 20.84 -26.57
CA SER A 201 14.76 22.27 -26.69
C SER A 201 15.97 22.55 -27.58
N LYS A 202 15.94 23.64 -28.38
CA LYS A 202 17.03 23.92 -29.35
C LYS A 202 18.27 24.44 -28.62
N ASN A 203 18.03 25.26 -27.59
CA ASN A 203 19.04 25.83 -26.72
C ASN A 203 18.84 25.26 -25.31
N ARG A 204 19.94 25.02 -24.61
CA ARG A 204 19.92 24.47 -23.24
C ARG A 204 19.44 25.47 -22.19
N ILE A 205 19.45 26.77 -22.48
CA ILE A 205 19.05 27.85 -21.55
C ILE A 205 17.85 28.59 -22.14
N THR A 206 16.65 28.02 -22.00
CA THR A 206 15.39 28.68 -22.38
C THR A 206 14.46 28.74 -21.16
N ARG A 207 13.49 29.66 -21.16
CA ARG A 207 12.52 29.78 -20.06
C ARG A 207 11.82 28.45 -19.74
N SER A 208 11.46 27.67 -20.75
CA SER A 208 10.83 26.36 -20.58
C SER A 208 11.76 25.33 -19.94
N VAL A 209 13.05 25.32 -20.33
CA VAL A 209 14.04 24.43 -19.71
C VAL A 209 14.29 24.83 -18.26
N LEU A 210 14.50 26.12 -17.99
CA LEU A 210 14.70 26.62 -16.62
C LEU A 210 13.50 26.26 -15.74
N LEU A 211 12.28 26.49 -16.22
CA LEU A 211 11.06 26.15 -15.49
C LEU A 211 10.93 24.64 -15.23
N ALA A 212 11.20 23.79 -16.22
CA ALA A 212 11.17 22.34 -16.04
C ALA A 212 12.22 21.87 -15.01
N PHE A 213 13.42 22.46 -15.02
CA PHE A 213 14.46 22.16 -14.04
C PHE A 213 14.13 22.67 -12.63
N SER A 214 13.57 23.87 -12.52
CA SER A 214 13.07 24.41 -11.25
C SER A 214 11.97 23.51 -10.67
N MET A 215 11.09 22.98 -11.51
CA MET A 215 10.05 22.04 -11.08
C MET A 215 10.61 20.68 -10.71
N ALA A 216 11.58 20.14 -11.46
CA ALA A 216 12.27 18.91 -11.07
C ALA A 216 13.01 19.08 -9.74
N PHE A 217 13.68 20.22 -9.53
CA PHE A 217 14.32 20.55 -8.26
C PHE A 217 13.30 20.70 -7.12
N ALA A 218 12.17 21.37 -7.36
CA ALA A 218 11.09 21.43 -6.40
C ALA A 218 10.54 20.03 -6.08
N GLY A 219 10.40 19.16 -7.07
CA GLY A 219 10.00 17.77 -6.89
C GLY A 219 10.98 16.98 -6.02
N LEU A 220 12.29 17.13 -6.25
CA LEU A 220 13.35 16.55 -5.42
C LEU A 220 13.30 17.08 -3.98
N PHE A 221 13.07 18.37 -3.80
CA PHE A 221 12.97 18.99 -2.49
C PHE A 221 11.71 18.53 -1.73
N LEU A 222 10.55 18.55 -2.39
CA LEU A 222 9.26 18.16 -1.81
C LEU A 222 9.18 16.68 -1.45
N ASN A 223 9.98 15.84 -2.11
CA ASN A 223 10.10 14.42 -1.83
C ASN A 223 11.43 14.07 -1.12
N GLY A 224 12.15 15.07 -0.62
CA GLY A 224 13.44 14.86 0.04
C GLY A 224 13.31 14.45 1.51
N PRO A 225 14.44 14.08 2.15
CA PRO A 225 14.48 13.63 3.54
C PRO A 225 13.85 14.60 4.54
N ALA A 226 14.04 15.92 4.34
CA ALA A 226 13.52 16.94 5.25
C ALA A 226 11.98 16.90 5.32
N VAL A 227 11.31 16.67 4.18
CA VAL A 227 9.85 16.56 4.15
C VAL A 227 9.40 15.23 4.76
N MET A 228 10.08 14.12 4.43
CA MET A 228 9.75 12.82 5.03
C MET A 228 9.87 12.86 6.56
N HIS A 229 10.96 13.42 7.09
CA HIS A 229 11.18 13.61 8.52
C HIS A 229 10.13 14.53 9.16
N TYR A 230 9.70 15.61 8.49
CA TYR A 230 8.62 16.46 8.98
C TYR A 230 7.32 15.68 9.22
N PHE A 231 7.03 14.68 8.38
CA PHE A 231 5.87 13.79 8.54
C PHE A 231 6.17 12.54 9.38
N ASN A 232 7.32 12.48 10.07
CA ASN A 232 7.79 11.32 10.82
C ASN A 232 7.89 10.03 9.99
N ILE A 233 8.04 10.14 8.67
CA ILE A 233 8.22 8.98 7.78
C ILE A 233 9.67 8.56 7.88
N VAL A 234 9.89 7.36 8.42
CA VAL A 234 11.22 6.74 8.56
C VAL A 234 11.54 5.80 7.41
N GLU A 235 10.51 5.22 6.79
CA GLU A 235 10.67 4.26 5.68
C GLU A 235 9.49 4.40 4.71
N ASN A 236 9.74 4.28 3.41
CA ASN A 236 8.69 4.43 2.39
C ASN A 236 9.02 3.60 1.13
N ASN A 237 8.50 2.38 1.10
CA ASN A 237 8.83 1.37 0.09
C ASN A 237 7.58 0.89 -0.68
N GLN A 238 7.72 -0.17 -1.49
CA GLN A 238 6.64 -0.72 -2.31
C GLN A 238 5.44 -1.28 -1.51
N TYR A 239 5.58 -1.53 -0.21
CA TYR A 239 4.52 -2.07 0.66
C TYR A 239 3.96 -1.01 1.62
N ASN A 240 4.84 -0.38 2.41
CA ASN A 240 4.43 0.50 3.51
C ASN A 240 5.12 1.86 3.51
N THR A 241 4.34 2.85 3.90
CA THR A 241 4.84 4.13 4.39
C THR A 241 4.83 4.02 5.90
N VAL A 242 6.01 3.93 6.50
CA VAL A 242 6.17 3.68 7.94
C VAL A 242 6.46 5.00 8.64
N GLN A 243 5.64 5.33 9.62
CA GLN A 243 5.80 6.51 10.46
C GLN A 243 6.04 6.11 11.91
N VAL A 244 6.99 6.77 12.58
CA VAL A 244 7.23 6.53 14.01
C VAL A 244 7.28 7.84 14.75
N PHE A 245 6.49 7.96 15.82
CA PHE A 245 6.47 9.17 16.65
C PHE A 245 6.30 8.83 18.13
N VAL A 246 6.82 9.72 18.97
CA VAL A 246 6.76 9.60 20.42
C VAL A 246 5.66 10.50 20.97
N ARG A 247 4.72 9.92 21.71
CA ARG A 247 3.67 10.66 22.43
C ARG A 247 4.24 11.30 23.69
N ARG A 248 3.53 12.29 24.24
CA ARG A 248 3.92 13.00 25.48
C ARG A 248 4.07 12.08 26.69
N ASN A 249 3.37 10.95 26.71
CA ASN A 249 3.45 9.95 27.77
C ASN A 249 4.63 8.96 27.62
N GLY A 250 5.52 9.17 26.64
CA GLY A 250 6.66 8.30 26.35
C GLY A 250 6.34 7.13 25.41
N ASP A 251 5.07 6.93 25.02
CA ASP A 251 4.71 5.86 24.09
C ASP A 251 5.24 6.14 22.69
N ARG A 252 6.02 5.20 22.17
CA ARG A 252 6.44 5.17 20.77
C ARG A 252 5.36 4.46 19.99
N ASN A 253 4.83 5.11 18.96
CA ASN A 253 3.84 4.52 18.07
C ASN A 253 4.41 4.38 16.68
N LEU A 254 4.11 3.25 16.06
CA LEU A 254 4.40 2.97 14.67
C LEU A 254 3.09 2.92 13.90
N GLU A 255 3.04 3.69 12.82
CA GLU A 255 1.94 3.68 11.86
C GLU A 255 2.39 3.14 10.52
N LEU A 256 1.61 2.21 9.97
CA LEU A 256 1.76 1.72 8.60
C LEU A 256 0.66 2.29 7.74
N ASN A 257 1.04 2.99 6.66
CA ASN A 257 0.10 3.62 5.74
C ASN A 257 -0.97 4.46 6.48
N ARG A 258 -0.54 5.23 7.49
CA ARG A 258 -1.36 6.11 8.36
C ARG A 258 -2.38 5.40 9.27
N ASN A 259 -2.23 4.09 9.50
CA ASN A 259 -2.95 3.39 10.56
C ASN A 259 -2.04 3.13 11.75
N HIS A 260 -2.55 3.29 12.97
CA HIS A 260 -1.89 2.78 14.16
C HIS A 260 -1.69 1.25 14.02
N SER A 261 -0.44 0.82 14.01
CA SER A 261 -0.07 -0.59 13.80
C SER A 261 0.64 -1.19 15.01
N ALA A 262 1.44 -0.41 15.73
CA ALA A 262 2.08 -0.89 16.96
C ALA A 262 2.35 0.25 17.93
N ARG A 263 2.47 -0.12 19.21
CA ARG A 263 2.83 0.77 20.30
C ARG A 263 3.76 0.05 21.26
N TYR A 264 4.79 0.75 21.72
CA TYR A 264 5.72 0.25 22.73
C TYR A 264 6.30 1.40 23.55
N ASN A 265 6.70 1.13 24.79
CA ASN A 265 7.42 2.10 25.63
C ASN A 265 8.44 1.40 26.53
N ASP A 266 9.25 2.19 27.25
CA ASP A 266 10.34 1.67 28.09
C ASP A 266 9.86 0.87 29.31
N SER A 267 8.56 0.94 29.66
CA SER A 267 7.94 0.11 30.69
C SER A 267 7.35 -1.20 30.12
N GLY A 268 7.57 -1.49 28.83
CA GLY A 268 7.06 -2.68 28.16
C GLY A 268 5.57 -2.60 27.79
N ARG A 269 4.93 -1.43 27.89
CA ARG A 269 3.50 -1.24 27.61
C ARG A 269 3.24 -1.31 26.11
N LYS A 270 2.25 -2.08 25.71
CA LYS A 270 1.90 -2.34 24.31
C LYS A 270 0.49 -1.82 24.00
N HIS A 271 -0.02 -2.13 22.81
CA HIS A 271 -1.42 -1.90 22.49
C HIS A 271 -2.30 -2.89 23.27
N ASN A 272 -3.49 -2.46 23.72
CA ASN A 272 -4.37 -3.27 24.56
C ASN A 272 -4.72 -4.66 23.96
N TYR A 273 -4.89 -4.76 22.64
CA TYR A 273 -5.19 -6.05 21.99
C TYR A 273 -4.00 -7.02 22.00
N ILE A 274 -2.76 -6.48 21.96
CA ILE A 274 -1.53 -7.27 22.10
C ILE A 274 -1.42 -7.77 23.55
N GLU A 275 -1.57 -6.90 24.54
CA GLU A 275 -1.51 -7.27 25.96
C GLU A 275 -2.61 -8.29 26.32
N PHE A 276 -3.82 -8.11 25.77
CA PHE A 276 -4.92 -9.06 25.92
C PHE A 276 -4.56 -10.44 25.34
N ALA A 277 -4.04 -10.48 24.11
CA ALA A 277 -3.67 -11.73 23.45
C ALA A 277 -2.53 -12.45 24.18
N GLU A 278 -1.51 -11.71 24.63
CA GLU A 278 -0.41 -12.24 25.45
C GLU A 278 -0.91 -12.78 26.78
N ARG A 279 -1.82 -12.06 27.45
CA ARG A 279 -2.41 -12.51 28.72
C ARG A 279 -3.09 -13.88 28.59
N LEU A 280 -3.74 -14.14 27.46
CA LEU A 280 -4.43 -15.41 27.23
C LEU A 280 -3.50 -16.54 26.79
N ALA A 281 -2.58 -16.28 25.84
CA ALA A 281 -1.83 -17.34 25.18
C ALA A 281 -0.37 -17.47 25.64
N ILE A 282 0.24 -16.38 26.13
CA ILE A 282 1.69 -16.31 26.40
C ILE A 282 1.96 -16.27 27.91
N ASN A 283 1.38 -15.33 28.64
CA ASN A 283 1.63 -15.14 30.07
C ASN A 283 1.45 -16.42 30.91
N PRO A 284 0.47 -17.32 30.65
CA PRO A 284 0.36 -18.58 31.39
C PRO A 284 1.58 -19.51 31.24
N THR A 285 2.32 -19.40 30.13
CA THR A 285 3.55 -20.17 29.88
C THR A 285 4.78 -19.57 30.56
N LEU A 286 4.68 -18.33 31.04
CA LEU A 286 5.73 -17.62 31.78
C LEU A 286 5.56 -17.72 33.30
N ALA A 287 4.45 -18.31 33.77
CA ALA A 287 4.20 -18.50 35.18
C ALA A 287 5.30 -19.39 35.81
N SER A 288 5.72 -19.07 37.02
CA SER A 288 6.84 -19.76 37.70
C SER A 288 6.60 -21.27 37.93
N ASP A 289 5.33 -21.67 37.96
CA ASP A 289 4.87 -23.05 38.14
C ASP A 289 4.57 -23.75 36.81
N TYR A 290 4.74 -23.07 35.67
CA TYR A 290 4.61 -23.69 34.36
C TYR A 290 5.72 -24.73 34.13
N LYS A 291 5.32 -25.99 33.96
CA LYS A 291 6.23 -27.13 33.73
C LYS A 291 6.21 -27.67 32.29
N GLY A 292 5.53 -26.96 31.39
CA GLY A 292 5.43 -27.38 29.99
C GLY A 292 6.63 -26.94 29.16
N ASP A 293 6.79 -27.56 27.99
CA ASP A 293 7.80 -27.12 27.02
C ASP A 293 7.43 -25.75 26.42
N PRO A 294 8.44 -24.94 26.02
CA PRO A 294 8.22 -23.71 25.26
C PRO A 294 7.34 -23.94 24.02
N LYS A 295 6.46 -22.97 23.76
CA LYS A 295 5.51 -23.01 22.66
C LYS A 295 6.12 -22.52 21.35
N ASP A 296 5.69 -23.13 20.25
CA ASP A 296 5.91 -22.59 18.90
C ASP A 296 4.80 -21.57 18.60
N VAL A 297 5.18 -20.32 18.37
CA VAL A 297 4.28 -19.20 18.12
C VAL A 297 4.49 -18.64 16.72
N LEU A 298 3.44 -18.59 15.93
CA LEU A 298 3.42 -17.91 14.63
C LEU A 298 2.73 -16.55 14.77
N VAL A 299 3.40 -15.49 14.35
CA VAL A 299 2.84 -14.14 14.25
C VAL A 299 2.72 -13.78 12.78
N VAL A 300 1.50 -13.65 12.28
CA VAL A 300 1.21 -13.26 10.89
C VAL A 300 0.80 -11.80 10.85
N GLY A 301 1.64 -10.96 10.24
CA GLY A 301 1.59 -9.51 10.36
C GLY A 301 2.43 -9.06 11.56
N ALA A 302 3.60 -8.48 11.29
CA ALA A 302 4.60 -8.16 12.31
C ALA A 302 4.91 -6.66 12.34
N GLY A 303 3.86 -5.82 12.30
CA GLY A 303 3.97 -4.38 12.08
C GLY A 303 4.92 -3.64 13.04
N GLY A 304 5.11 -4.15 14.26
CA GLY A 304 6.09 -3.60 15.22
C GLY A 304 6.75 -4.63 16.12
N PHE A 305 6.64 -5.93 15.83
CA PHE A 305 7.27 -7.01 16.60
C PHE A 305 6.95 -7.02 18.12
N THR A 306 5.85 -6.37 18.53
CA THR A 306 5.52 -6.17 19.96
C THR A 306 4.93 -7.42 20.62
N PHE A 307 4.14 -8.22 19.89
CA PHE A 307 3.61 -9.48 20.39
C PHE A 307 4.75 -10.47 20.65
N GLY A 308 4.90 -10.94 21.88
CA GLY A 308 5.98 -11.81 22.31
C GLY A 308 7.33 -11.13 22.55
N HIS A 309 7.44 -9.81 22.39
CA HIS A 309 8.74 -9.11 22.48
C HIS A 309 9.49 -9.43 23.78
N ASN A 310 8.78 -9.30 24.90
CA ASN A 310 9.31 -9.46 26.26
C ASN A 310 9.36 -10.93 26.73
N ASP A 311 9.00 -11.89 25.89
CA ASP A 311 9.02 -13.31 26.21
C ASP A 311 10.39 -13.91 25.85
N PRO A 312 11.17 -14.42 26.83
CA PRO A 312 12.46 -15.07 26.59
C PRO A 312 12.39 -16.59 26.40
N ILE A 313 11.22 -17.21 26.58
CA ILE A 313 11.02 -18.67 26.66
C ILE A 313 10.51 -19.24 25.34
N ASN A 314 9.39 -18.73 24.81
CA ASN A 314 8.72 -19.35 23.65
C ASN A 314 9.44 -19.05 22.33
N HIS A 315 9.20 -19.87 21.30
CA HIS A 315 9.84 -19.72 20.00
C HIS A 315 8.90 -19.00 19.02
N TYR A 316 9.32 -17.83 18.52
CA TYR A 316 8.49 -17.01 17.65
C TYR A 316 8.94 -17.07 16.21
N THR A 317 7.98 -17.21 15.30
CA THR A 317 8.17 -16.94 13.87
C THR A 317 7.30 -15.78 13.46
N TYR A 318 7.91 -14.63 13.16
CA TYR A 318 7.24 -13.46 12.62
C TYR A 318 7.23 -13.53 11.11
N VAL A 319 6.06 -13.37 10.50
CA VAL A 319 5.87 -13.39 9.05
C VAL A 319 5.24 -12.08 8.62
N ASP A 320 5.97 -11.32 7.82
CA ASP A 320 5.47 -10.10 7.17
C ASP A 320 6.09 -9.99 5.77
N ILE A 321 5.40 -9.38 4.83
CA ILE A 321 5.93 -9.19 3.48
C ILE A 321 7.01 -8.11 3.44
N ASP A 322 6.96 -7.15 4.37
CA ASP A 322 7.84 -5.99 4.37
C ASP A 322 9.08 -6.21 5.24
N LYS A 323 10.20 -6.49 4.56
CA LYS A 323 11.49 -6.77 5.20
C LYS A 323 12.05 -5.60 6.01
N SER A 324 11.68 -4.36 5.71
CA SER A 324 12.23 -3.19 6.39
C SER A 324 11.68 -3.05 7.82
N LEU A 325 10.52 -3.64 8.11
CA LEU A 325 9.83 -3.49 9.40
C LEU A 325 10.69 -3.93 10.57
N LYS A 326 11.51 -4.98 10.41
CA LYS A 326 12.42 -5.42 11.48
C LYS A 326 13.37 -4.30 11.89
N GLY A 327 14.11 -3.74 10.93
CA GLY A 327 15.07 -2.67 11.21
C GLY A 327 14.38 -1.42 11.78
N VAL A 328 13.22 -1.05 11.23
CA VAL A 328 12.44 0.09 11.73
C VAL A 328 11.95 -0.15 13.17
N ALA A 329 11.45 -1.35 13.47
CA ALA A 329 10.99 -1.68 14.80
C ALA A 329 12.15 -1.66 15.80
N GLU A 330 13.27 -2.32 15.49
CA GLU A 330 14.45 -2.38 16.37
C GLU A 330 15.05 -0.99 16.62
N GLU A 331 15.16 -0.14 15.59
CA GLU A 331 15.78 1.19 15.71
C GLU A 331 14.87 2.23 16.37
N TYR A 332 13.60 2.31 15.96
CA TYR A 332 12.73 3.43 16.33
C TYR A 332 11.66 3.09 17.36
N LEU A 333 11.11 1.86 17.35
CA LEU A 333 9.97 1.47 18.19
C LEU A 333 10.40 0.74 19.47
N LEU A 334 11.14 -0.35 19.33
CA LEU A 334 11.62 -1.20 20.42
C LEU A 334 12.89 -0.61 21.05
N ARG A 335 13.76 -0.01 20.22
CA ARG A 335 15.11 0.50 20.60
C ARG A 335 16.08 -0.58 21.05
N GLU A 336 15.83 -1.81 20.63
CA GLU A 336 16.67 -2.98 20.88
C GLU A 336 16.37 -4.04 19.80
N PRO A 337 17.33 -4.94 19.52
CA PRO A 337 17.08 -6.08 18.64
C PRO A 337 15.98 -7.00 19.16
N ILE A 338 15.28 -7.69 18.27
CA ILE A 338 14.41 -8.80 18.69
C ILE A 338 15.26 -9.93 19.30
N GLY A 339 14.77 -10.55 20.38
CA GLY A 339 15.47 -11.62 21.09
C GLY A 339 15.79 -12.86 20.24
N GLU A 340 16.78 -13.65 20.66
CA GLU A 340 17.30 -14.81 19.89
C GLU A 340 16.26 -15.92 19.65
N ASN A 341 15.23 -16.01 20.50
CA ASN A 341 14.09 -16.92 20.36
C ASN A 341 13.09 -16.49 19.27
N LYS A 342 13.41 -15.45 18.48
CA LYS A 342 12.52 -14.81 17.49
C LYS A 342 13.14 -14.84 16.10
N THR A 343 12.46 -15.50 15.17
CA THR A 343 12.85 -15.56 13.76
C THR A 343 11.92 -14.70 12.91
N PHE A 344 12.48 -13.86 12.03
CA PHE A 344 11.71 -13.07 11.07
C PHE A 344 11.81 -13.65 9.65
N VAL A 345 10.66 -13.87 9.01
CA VAL A 345 10.53 -14.38 7.65
C VAL A 345 9.85 -13.33 6.77
N PRO A 346 10.61 -12.57 5.95
CA PRO A 346 10.08 -11.53 5.09
C PRO A 346 9.38 -12.12 3.85
N LYS A 347 8.18 -12.69 4.01
CA LYS A 347 7.39 -13.34 2.96
C LYS A 347 5.90 -13.02 3.10
N PRO A 348 5.14 -13.01 1.99
CA PRO A 348 3.67 -12.96 2.05
C PRO A 348 3.12 -14.12 2.90
N ALA A 349 2.14 -13.84 3.77
CA ALA A 349 1.57 -14.81 4.70
C ALA A 349 1.11 -16.11 4.02
N ARG A 350 0.36 -16.01 2.91
CA ARG A 350 -0.10 -17.19 2.15
C ARG A 350 1.06 -17.98 1.54
N ALA A 351 2.10 -17.31 1.06
CA ALA A 351 3.28 -17.97 0.50
C ALA A 351 4.07 -18.71 1.59
N TYR A 352 4.16 -18.14 2.80
CA TYR A 352 4.76 -18.80 3.94
C TYR A 352 3.99 -20.07 4.33
N LEU A 353 2.68 -19.95 4.57
CA LEU A 353 1.80 -21.06 4.92
C LEU A 353 1.65 -22.11 3.80
N TYR A 354 2.05 -21.80 2.56
CA TYR A 354 2.03 -22.77 1.46
C TYR A 354 3.35 -23.55 1.37
N SER A 355 4.45 -22.93 1.80
CA SER A 355 5.80 -23.50 1.67
C SER A 355 6.33 -24.12 2.97
N SER A 356 5.52 -24.15 4.03
CA SER A 356 5.89 -24.70 5.34
C SER A 356 4.85 -25.70 5.79
N ASP A 357 5.28 -26.83 6.34
CA ASP A 357 4.43 -27.81 7.02
C ASP A 357 4.49 -27.65 8.55
N LYS A 358 5.18 -26.61 9.05
CA LYS A 358 5.36 -26.39 10.49
C LYS A 358 4.01 -26.04 11.13
N LYS A 359 3.65 -26.75 12.20
CA LYS A 359 2.49 -26.46 13.04
C LYS A 359 2.88 -25.68 14.28
N TYR A 360 1.95 -24.89 14.80
CA TYR A 360 2.16 -23.98 15.94
C TYR A 360 1.18 -24.27 17.06
N ASP A 361 1.65 -24.03 18.28
CA ASP A 361 0.81 -24.04 19.49
C ASP A 361 -0.03 -22.76 19.57
N VAL A 362 0.51 -21.63 19.10
CA VAL A 362 -0.19 -20.35 19.04
C VAL A 362 -0.02 -19.72 17.66
N ILE A 363 -1.12 -19.29 17.05
CA ILE A 363 -1.10 -18.42 15.88
C ILE A 363 -1.76 -17.09 16.26
N PHE A 364 -1.02 -16.00 16.15
CA PHE A 364 -1.53 -14.64 16.27
C PHE A 364 -1.61 -14.00 14.88
N LEU A 365 -2.80 -13.58 14.46
CA LEU A 365 -3.06 -13.02 13.13
C LEU A 365 -3.49 -11.55 13.23
N ASP A 366 -2.65 -10.66 12.72
CA ASP A 366 -2.82 -9.19 12.72
C ASP A 366 -2.21 -8.55 11.45
N ALA A 367 -2.82 -8.82 10.29
CA ALA A 367 -2.29 -8.42 8.98
C ALA A 367 -3.18 -7.39 8.28
N TYR A 368 -2.81 -6.11 8.37
CA TYR A 368 -3.49 -4.97 7.73
C TYR A 368 -2.59 -4.23 6.73
N LEU A 369 -3.20 -3.60 5.71
CA LEU A 369 -2.49 -2.81 4.69
C LEU A 369 -2.61 -1.29 4.88
N GLY A 370 -3.47 -0.79 5.76
CA GLY A 370 -3.82 0.64 5.86
C GLY A 370 -5.34 0.88 5.77
N GLY A 371 -5.84 2.01 6.30
CA GLY A 371 -7.27 2.39 6.37
C GLY A 371 -8.27 1.31 6.83
N PHE A 372 -8.00 0.56 7.90
CA PHE A 372 -8.79 -0.61 8.34
C PHE A 372 -8.92 -1.77 7.33
N SER A 373 -8.17 -1.74 6.22
CA SER A 373 -8.28 -2.76 5.15
C SER A 373 -7.41 -3.98 5.44
N ILE A 374 -8.05 -5.13 5.50
CA ILE A 374 -7.40 -6.45 5.41
C ILE A 374 -7.19 -6.76 3.92
N PRO A 375 -6.04 -7.30 3.49
CA PRO A 375 -5.91 -7.77 2.12
C PRO A 375 -7.00 -8.79 1.79
N GLU A 376 -7.67 -8.64 0.63
CA GLU A 376 -8.80 -9.50 0.23
C GLU A 376 -8.46 -11.00 0.31
N HIS A 377 -7.25 -11.36 -0.10
CA HIS A 377 -6.77 -12.74 -0.09
C HIS A 377 -6.52 -13.31 1.32
N LEU A 378 -6.45 -12.48 2.37
CA LEU A 378 -6.34 -12.90 3.78
C LEU A 378 -7.70 -12.90 4.53
N SER A 379 -8.80 -12.57 3.84
CA SER A 379 -10.16 -12.59 4.42
C SER A 379 -11.05 -13.66 3.80
N THR A 380 -10.45 -14.73 3.28
CA THR A 380 -11.14 -15.83 2.57
C THR A 380 -11.26 -17.08 3.43
N ARG A 381 -12.28 -17.90 3.14
CA ARG A 381 -12.45 -19.22 3.78
C ARG A 381 -11.23 -20.10 3.58
N GLU A 382 -10.67 -20.10 2.37
CA GLU A 382 -9.51 -20.90 1.98
C GLU A 382 -8.27 -20.49 2.78
N PHE A 383 -8.07 -19.20 3.01
CA PHE A 383 -6.98 -18.72 3.87
C PHE A 383 -7.16 -19.19 5.31
N TYR A 384 -8.36 -19.06 5.88
CA TYR A 384 -8.63 -19.54 7.23
C TYR A 384 -8.48 -21.05 7.37
N MET A 385 -8.85 -21.84 6.35
CA MET A 385 -8.55 -23.28 6.32
C MET A 385 -7.05 -23.56 6.32
N GLN A 386 -6.28 -22.77 5.57
CA GLN A 386 -4.81 -22.86 5.57
C GLN A 386 -4.25 -22.56 6.96
N VAL A 387 -4.72 -21.50 7.63
CA VAL A 387 -4.35 -21.19 9.03
C VAL A 387 -4.70 -22.34 9.97
N LYS A 388 -5.92 -22.89 9.88
CA LYS A 388 -6.37 -24.02 10.71
C LYS A 388 -5.48 -25.26 10.56
N SER A 389 -5.01 -25.55 9.34
CA SER A 389 -4.12 -26.69 9.08
C SER A 389 -2.74 -26.57 9.75
N HIS A 390 -2.31 -25.35 10.07
CA HIS A 390 -1.05 -25.04 10.75
C HIS A 390 -1.19 -24.98 12.28
N LEU A 391 -2.39 -25.20 12.83
CA LEU A 391 -2.56 -25.34 14.29
C LEU A 391 -2.26 -26.79 14.70
N LYS A 392 -1.42 -26.93 15.73
CA LYS A 392 -1.30 -28.18 16.50
C LYS A 392 -2.64 -28.47 17.18
N ASP A 393 -2.84 -29.72 17.60
CA ASP A 393 -4.01 -30.08 18.40
C ASP A 393 -3.90 -29.39 19.77
N ASN A 394 -5.02 -28.88 20.28
CA ASN A 394 -5.07 -27.94 21.42
C ASN A 394 -4.34 -26.61 21.17
N GLY A 395 -4.00 -26.29 19.91
CA GLY A 395 -3.42 -25.01 19.53
C GLY A 395 -4.45 -23.88 19.58
N VAL A 396 -3.97 -22.67 19.87
CA VAL A 396 -4.79 -21.45 19.99
C VAL A 396 -4.56 -20.54 18.79
N LEU A 397 -5.65 -20.11 18.15
CA LEU A 397 -5.66 -19.02 17.19
C LEU A 397 -6.25 -17.78 17.85
N ILE A 398 -5.54 -16.66 17.75
CA ILE A 398 -6.04 -15.34 18.13
C ILE A 398 -5.94 -14.44 16.90
N VAL A 399 -7.05 -13.80 16.54
CA VAL A 399 -7.11 -12.88 15.40
C VAL A 399 -7.58 -11.52 15.87
N ASN A 400 -6.88 -10.46 15.46
CA ASN A 400 -7.31 -9.10 15.68
C ASN A 400 -8.13 -8.58 14.47
N PHE A 401 -9.41 -8.33 14.67
CA PHE A 401 -10.27 -7.69 13.67
C PHE A 401 -10.69 -6.28 14.07
N ILE A 402 -10.47 -5.31 13.17
CA ILE A 402 -11.02 -3.98 13.31
C ILE A 402 -12.39 -3.95 12.64
N MET A 403 -13.46 -3.93 13.43
CA MET A 403 -14.82 -4.09 12.94
C MET A 403 -15.85 -3.38 13.83
N GLN A 404 -17.08 -3.27 13.34
CA GLN A 404 -18.22 -2.78 14.15
C GLN A 404 -18.79 -3.92 15.00
N PRO A 405 -18.69 -3.88 16.35
CA PRO A 405 -19.10 -5.01 17.20
C PRO A 405 -20.59 -5.33 17.17
N SER A 406 -21.40 -4.38 16.72
CA SER A 406 -22.86 -4.46 16.58
C SER A 406 -23.31 -5.22 15.32
N PHE A 407 -22.38 -5.59 14.43
CA PHE A 407 -22.69 -6.17 13.12
C PHE A 407 -23.60 -5.30 12.25
N SER A 408 -23.61 -3.97 12.44
CA SER A 408 -24.50 -3.07 11.69
C SER A 408 -24.13 -2.96 10.21
N ASN A 409 -22.85 -3.10 9.84
CA ASN A 409 -22.43 -3.12 8.43
C ASN A 409 -22.30 -4.54 7.82
N GLN A 410 -22.32 -4.59 6.48
CA GLN A 410 -22.19 -5.84 5.71
C GLN A 410 -20.79 -6.46 5.78
N PHE A 411 -19.73 -5.66 5.89
CA PHE A 411 -18.35 -6.12 5.98
C PHE A 411 -18.14 -7.00 7.23
N THR A 412 -18.50 -6.51 8.42
CA THR A 412 -18.43 -7.24 9.69
C THR A 412 -19.20 -8.55 9.59
N ARG A 413 -20.45 -8.52 9.09
CA ARG A 413 -21.28 -9.74 8.94
C ARG A 413 -20.64 -10.77 8.01
N ARG A 414 -20.09 -10.34 6.86
CA ARG A 414 -19.43 -11.25 5.90
C ARG A 414 -18.13 -11.81 6.46
N LEU A 415 -17.33 -10.99 7.13
CA LEU A 415 -16.07 -11.40 7.74
C LEU A 415 -16.30 -12.46 8.83
N ASP A 416 -17.27 -12.22 9.71
CA ASP A 416 -17.67 -13.14 10.78
C ASP A 416 -18.27 -14.44 10.23
N ASN A 417 -19.17 -14.38 9.24
CA ASN A 417 -19.69 -15.58 8.58
C ASN A 417 -18.57 -16.42 7.95
N THR A 418 -17.59 -15.76 7.31
CA THR A 418 -16.46 -16.43 6.68
C THR A 418 -15.57 -17.11 7.73
N PHE A 419 -15.25 -16.42 8.83
CA PHE A 419 -14.47 -16.97 9.93
C PHE A 419 -15.19 -18.16 10.59
N ARG A 420 -16.47 -17.99 10.95
CA ARG A 420 -17.31 -19.03 11.56
C ARG A 420 -17.43 -20.28 10.69
N SER A 421 -17.38 -20.15 9.36
CA SER A 421 -17.42 -21.28 8.43
C SER A 421 -16.22 -22.23 8.50
N VAL A 422 -15.14 -21.83 9.19
CA VAL A 422 -13.92 -22.63 9.41
C VAL A 422 -13.70 -22.91 10.90
N PHE A 423 -14.03 -21.95 11.74
CA PHE A 423 -13.88 -22.00 13.19
C PHE A 423 -15.26 -21.80 13.84
N PRO A 424 -16.06 -22.86 14.05
CA PRO A 424 -17.43 -22.71 14.54
C PRO A 424 -17.52 -22.34 16.04
N TYR A 425 -16.55 -22.77 16.85
CA TYR A 425 -16.52 -22.61 18.31
C TYR A 425 -15.43 -21.63 18.75
N TYR A 426 -15.59 -20.35 18.42
CA TYR A 426 -14.67 -19.28 18.82
C TYR A 426 -15.34 -18.30 19.78
N SER A 427 -14.54 -17.71 20.66
CA SER A 427 -14.95 -16.59 21.50
C SER A 427 -14.64 -15.27 20.79
N ARG A 428 -15.46 -14.25 21.06
CA ARG A 428 -15.30 -12.89 20.52
C ARG A 428 -15.25 -11.89 21.67
N GLU A 429 -14.18 -11.09 21.72
CA GLU A 429 -13.95 -10.12 22.79
C GLU A 429 -13.70 -8.72 22.21
N VAL A 430 -14.43 -7.71 22.68
CA VAL A 430 -14.27 -6.32 22.24
C VAL A 430 -13.18 -5.65 23.07
N ILE A 431 -12.12 -5.19 22.41
CA ILE A 431 -10.92 -4.63 23.05
C ILE A 431 -10.82 -3.14 22.76
N ASP A 432 -11.81 -2.39 23.24
CA ASP A 432 -11.79 -0.93 23.26
C ASP A 432 -12.45 -0.42 24.53
N GLU A 433 -11.70 0.30 25.34
CA GLU A 433 -12.15 0.86 26.62
C GLU A 433 -13.23 1.94 26.44
N ASN A 434 -13.34 2.52 25.24
CA ASN A 434 -14.33 3.56 24.94
C ASN A 434 -15.61 2.99 24.31
N TYR A 435 -15.65 1.68 24.03
CA TYR A 435 -16.85 1.05 23.51
C TYR A 435 -17.77 0.60 24.64
N PHE A 436 -18.98 1.14 24.68
CA PHE A 436 -20.06 0.65 25.53
C PHE A 436 -21.39 0.68 24.78
N LEU A 437 -22.27 -0.28 25.08
CA LEU A 437 -23.50 -0.55 24.30
C LEU A 437 -24.44 0.65 24.19
N TRP A 438 -24.44 1.54 25.19
CA TRP A 438 -25.33 2.70 25.28
C TRP A 438 -24.67 4.02 24.87
N SER A 439 -23.45 3.99 24.31
CA SER A 439 -22.68 5.18 23.91
C SER A 439 -23.26 5.93 22.72
N GLY A 440 -24.22 5.33 21.99
CA GLY A 440 -24.63 5.80 20.68
C GLY A 440 -23.55 5.62 19.59
N MET A 441 -22.38 5.07 19.95
CA MET A 441 -21.25 4.80 19.04
C MET A 441 -21.26 3.35 18.55
N THR A 442 -22.44 2.78 18.33
CA THR A 442 -22.60 1.36 17.92
C THR A 442 -21.96 1.04 16.58
N ASP A 443 -21.66 2.08 15.78
CA ASP A 443 -21.09 1.97 14.44
C ASP A 443 -19.60 2.34 14.36
N ASN A 444 -18.93 2.51 15.50
CA ASN A 444 -17.48 2.71 15.50
C ASN A 444 -16.75 1.40 15.18
N TYR A 445 -15.67 1.51 14.41
CA TYR A 445 -14.72 0.42 14.21
C TYR A 445 -13.79 0.32 15.41
N VAL A 446 -13.70 -0.86 16.01
CA VAL A 446 -12.88 -1.12 17.19
C VAL A 446 -12.12 -2.44 17.01
N ASN A 447 -11.07 -2.65 17.81
CA ASN A 447 -10.37 -3.94 17.84
C ASN A 447 -11.25 -4.99 18.52
N VAL A 448 -11.44 -6.13 17.87
CA VAL A 448 -12.19 -7.27 18.37
C VAL A 448 -11.32 -8.51 18.20
N ALA A 449 -11.01 -9.18 19.31
CA ALA A 449 -10.27 -10.43 19.27
C ALA A 449 -11.20 -11.62 19.04
N TYR A 450 -10.85 -12.45 18.06
CA TYR A 450 -11.48 -13.74 17.81
C TYR A 450 -10.52 -14.81 18.31
N ILE A 451 -10.98 -15.66 19.22
CA ILE A 451 -10.15 -16.64 19.94
C ILE A 451 -10.72 -18.02 19.68
N TYR A 452 -9.91 -18.89 19.09
CA TYR A 452 -10.30 -20.25 18.77
C TYR A 452 -9.29 -21.23 19.36
N LEU A 453 -9.78 -22.23 20.09
CA LEU A 453 -8.99 -23.34 20.60
C LEU A 453 -9.33 -24.58 19.78
N LYS A 454 -8.33 -25.19 19.15
CA LYS A 454 -8.54 -26.38 18.34
C LYS A 454 -8.78 -27.60 19.23
N GLN A 455 -10.03 -28.03 19.32
CA GLN A 455 -10.41 -29.25 20.05
C GLN A 455 -10.36 -30.49 19.13
N PRO A 456 -10.03 -31.69 19.66
CA PRO A 456 -9.99 -32.92 18.86
C PRO A 456 -11.35 -33.39 18.35
N ASP A 457 -12.44 -33.05 19.06
CA ASP A 457 -13.79 -33.55 18.83
C ASP A 457 -14.76 -32.40 18.46
N GLU A 458 -14.47 -31.72 17.34
CA GLU A 458 -15.37 -30.70 16.79
C GLU A 458 -16.62 -31.34 16.16
N ASN A 459 -17.51 -31.85 17.00
CA ASN A 459 -18.75 -32.45 16.53
C ASN A 459 -19.70 -31.36 16.01
N GLN A 460 -20.27 -31.53 14.82
CA GLN A 460 -21.21 -30.54 14.26
C GLN A 460 -22.59 -30.65 14.93
N GLY A 461 -22.69 -29.97 16.07
CA GLY A 461 -23.89 -29.28 16.55
C GLY A 461 -25.17 -30.11 16.66
N GLU A 462 -25.36 -30.79 17.79
CA GLU A 462 -26.69 -30.91 18.35
C GLU A 462 -27.11 -29.54 18.92
N ILE A 463 -28.33 -29.10 18.62
CA ILE A 463 -28.91 -27.89 19.18
C ILE A 463 -30.01 -28.27 20.15
N TYR A 464 -30.13 -27.53 21.25
CA TYR A 464 -31.31 -27.64 22.09
C TYR A 464 -32.51 -27.07 21.35
N THR A 465 -33.54 -27.89 21.22
CA THR A 465 -34.88 -27.48 20.79
C THR A 465 -35.87 -27.90 21.86
N ASP A 466 -37.07 -27.31 21.89
CA ASP A 466 -38.10 -27.70 22.85
C ASP A 466 -38.37 -29.22 22.84
N ASP A 467 -38.31 -29.84 21.66
CA ASP A 467 -38.55 -31.28 21.47
C ASP A 467 -37.30 -32.16 21.65
N LYS A 468 -36.10 -31.59 21.52
CA LYS A 468 -34.81 -32.29 21.65
C LYS A 468 -33.87 -31.46 22.48
N ASN A 469 -34.02 -31.58 23.80
CA ASN A 469 -33.19 -30.89 24.77
C ASN A 469 -32.41 -31.89 25.63
N THR A 470 -31.11 -31.94 25.45
CA THR A 470 -30.19 -32.82 26.20
C THR A 470 -29.43 -32.09 27.30
N VAL A 471 -29.81 -30.85 27.66
CA VAL A 471 -29.05 -30.01 28.62
C VAL A 471 -28.78 -30.69 29.96
N PHE A 472 -29.67 -31.58 30.41
CA PHE A 472 -29.51 -32.33 31.65
C PHE A 472 -28.46 -33.45 31.57
N LYS A 473 -28.05 -33.86 30.36
CA LYS A 473 -26.96 -34.82 30.09
C LYS A 473 -25.63 -34.14 29.79
N ASP A 474 -25.65 -32.89 29.34
CA ASP A 474 -24.48 -32.21 28.79
C ASP A 474 -23.63 -31.48 29.85
N PHE A 475 -23.90 -31.71 31.15
CA PHE A 475 -23.17 -31.26 32.35
C PHE A 475 -22.29 -30.00 32.16
N PRO A 476 -22.79 -28.79 32.49
CA PRO A 476 -22.11 -27.51 32.25
C PRO A 476 -20.84 -27.29 33.07
#